data_AF-A0A966R0Q7-F1
#
_entry.id   AF-A0A966R0Q7-F1
#
_cell.length_a   1.000
_cell.length_b   1.000
_cell.length_c   1.000
_cell.angle_alpha   90.00
_cell.angle_beta   90.00
_cell.angle_gamma   90.00
#
_symmetry.space_group_name_H-M   'P 1'
#
loop_
_entity.id
_entity.type
_entity.pdbx_description
1 polymer ?
#
loop_
_entity_poly.entity_id
_entity_poly.type
_entity_poly.pdbx_seq_one_letter_code
_entity_poly.pdbx_strand_id
1 'polypeptide(L)' 'MGKTLTDIVESYRISTKESLQLLQSTLEGLSTKEAESRQEKNGFNKLEAGKQDRLYIRFFRQFKDLMLILL' A
#
# COMPACT_ATOMS: atom_id res chain seq x y z
N MET A 1 10.08 -11.19 -7.74
CA MET A 1 8.83 -10.44 -8.02
C MET A 1 8.74 -9.32 -6.99
N GLY A 2 9.08 -8.07 -7.25
CA GLY A 2 9.46 -7.35 -8.45
C GLY A 2 9.36 -5.89 -8.03
N LYS A 3 10.27 -5.45 -7.15
CA LYS A 3 10.31 -4.06 -6.68
C LYS A 3 10.82 -3.25 -7.86
N THR A 4 9.90 -2.61 -8.58
CA THR A 4 10.21 -1.62 -9.61
C THR A 4 11.13 -0.57 -8.99
N LEU A 5 12.23 -0.29 -9.69
CA LEU A 5 13.34 0.59 -9.28
C LEU A 5 12.94 2.07 -9.04
N THR A 6 11.64 2.37 -9.03
CA THR A 6 11.03 3.69 -8.80
C THR A 6 10.52 3.90 -7.37
N ASP A 7 10.40 2.85 -6.54
CA ASP A 7 9.76 2.93 -5.22
C ASP A 7 10.63 3.51 -4.10
N ILE A 8 11.91 3.74 -4.37
CA ILE A 8 12.83 4.40 -3.43
C ILE A 8 13.58 5.47 -4.19
N VAL A 9 12.86 6.49 -4.66
CA VAL A 9 13.53 7.78 -4.83
C VAL A 9 13.94 8.17 -3.42
N GLU A 10 15.23 8.09 -3.13
CA GLU A 10 15.82 8.66 -1.91
C GLU A 10 15.74 10.19 -2.01
N SER A 11 14.52 10.74 -2.05
CA SER A 11 14.22 12.16 -2.27
C SER A 11 14.88 13.05 -1.23
N TYR A 12 15.29 12.46 -0.10
CA TYR A 12 16.06 13.11 0.95
C TYR A 12 17.54 13.38 0.57
N ARG A 13 18.05 12.82 -0.52
CA ARG A 13 19.43 13.00 -1.00
C ARG A 13 19.59 14.01 -2.13
N ILE A 14 18.49 14.47 -2.71
CA ILE A 14 18.48 15.36 -3.87
C ILE A 14 17.95 16.74 -3.49
N SER A 15 18.20 17.74 -4.34
CA SER A 15 17.69 19.09 -4.12
C SER A 15 16.17 19.15 -4.30
N THR A 16 15.55 20.17 -3.71
CA THR A 16 14.10 20.42 -3.84
C THR A 16 13.68 20.55 -5.30
N LYS A 17 14.47 21.26 -6.11
CA LYS A 17 14.21 21.45 -7.55
C LYS A 17 14.22 20.11 -8.31
N GLU A 18 15.18 19.24 -8.03
CA GLU A 18 15.28 17.92 -8.66
C GLU A 18 14.12 17.01 -8.26
N SER A 19 13.73 17.04 -6.97
CA SER A 19 12.57 16.26 -6.48
C SER A 19 11.26 16.70 -7.15
N LEU A 20 11.06 18.00 -7.35
CA LEU A 20 9.88 18.56 -8.01
C LEU A 20 9.83 18.19 -9.50
N GLN A 21 10.98 18.23 -10.18
CA GLN A 21 11.08 17.79 -11.56
C GLN A 21 10.79 16.29 -11.72
N LEU A 22 11.33 15.46 -10.83
CA LEU A 22 11.14 14.01 -10.87
C LEU A 22 9.69 13.62 -10.59
N LEU A 23 9.06 14.25 -9.60
CA LEU A 23 7.66 14.02 -9.22
C LEU A 23 6.67 14.83 -10.07
N GLN A 24 7.15 15.55 -11.08
CA GLN A 24 6.37 16.42 -11.96
C GLN A 24 5.37 17.27 -11.16
N SER A 25 5.85 17.91 -10.10
CA SER A 25 5.03 18.67 -9.15
C SER A 25 5.59 20.09 -9.04
N THR A 26 4.75 21.05 -8.65
CA THR A 26 5.20 22.44 -8.44
C THR A 26 5.28 22.77 -6.96
N LEU A 27 5.86 23.94 -6.64
CA LEU A 27 5.96 24.43 -5.25
C LEU A 27 4.58 24.77 -4.66
N GLU A 28 3.65 25.15 -5.51
CA GLU A 28 2.27 25.50 -5.17
C GLU A 28 1.38 24.26 -4.98
N GLY A 29 1.90 23.07 -5.28
CA GLY A 29 1.22 21.78 -5.14
C GLY A 29 0.68 21.22 -6.45
N LEU A 30 -0.31 20.34 -6.35
CA LEU A 30 -0.97 19.69 -7.49
C LEU A 30 -2.34 20.34 -7.74
N SER A 31 -2.74 20.40 -9.00
CA SER A 31 -4.13 20.73 -9.32
C SER A 31 -5.07 19.59 -8.89
N THR A 32 -6.34 19.90 -8.64
CA THR A 32 -7.35 18.90 -8.25
C THR A 32 -7.48 17.79 -9.29
N LYS A 33 -7.46 18.13 -10.58
CA LYS A 33 -7.53 17.17 -11.69
C LYS A 33 -6.32 16.24 -11.73
N GLU A 34 -5.12 16.75 -11.47
CA GLU A 34 -3.91 15.92 -11.43
C GLU A 34 -3.88 15.03 -10.21
N ALA A 35 -4.33 15.54 -9.05
CA ALA A 35 -4.46 14.75 -7.84
C ALA A 35 -5.42 13.57 -8.03
N GLU A 36 -6.60 13.82 -8.63
CA GLU A 36 -7.58 12.79 -8.96
C GLU A 36 -7.01 11.78 -9.95
N SER A 37 -6.39 12.22 -11.05
CA SER A 37 -5.80 11.33 -12.05
C SER A 37 -4.68 10.44 -11.46
N ARG A 38 -3.87 11.00 -10.55
CA ARG A 38 -2.82 10.23 -9.85
C ARG A 38 -3.43 9.24 -8.86
N GLN A 39 -4.49 9.62 -8.16
CA GLN A 39 -5.20 8.75 -7.22
C GLN A 39 -5.90 7.58 -7.93
N GLU A 40 -6.47 7.80 -9.11
CA GLU A 40 -7.04 6.74 -9.94
C GLU A 40 -5.97 5.74 -10.42
N LYS A 41 -4.77 6.23 -10.76
CA LYS A 41 -3.66 5.39 -11.26
C LYS A 41 -2.93 4.62 -10.15
N ASN A 42 -2.67 5.28 -9.02
CA ASN A 42 -1.83 4.74 -7.95
C ASN A 42 -2.65 4.16 -6.78
N GLY A 43 -3.96 4.38 -6.77
CA GLY A 43 -4.83 4.01 -5.66
C GLY A 43 -4.70 4.95 -4.47
N PHE A 44 -5.46 4.64 -3.41
CA PHE A 44 -5.42 5.40 -2.18
C PHE A 44 -4.11 5.12 -1.42
N ASN A 45 -3.55 6.17 -0.81
CA ASN A 45 -2.45 6.03 0.14
C ASN A 45 -2.95 5.46 1.48
N LYS A 46 -3.42 4.22 1.45
CA LYS A 46 -3.89 3.48 2.61
C LYS A 46 -3.30 2.08 2.55
N LEU A 47 -2.75 1.64 3.68
CA LEU A 47 -2.28 0.27 3.82
C LEU A 47 -3.46 -0.69 3.67
N GLU A 48 -3.25 -1.75 2.90
CA GLU A 48 -4.21 -2.83 2.80
C GLU A 48 -4.48 -3.39 4.20
N ALA A 49 -5.76 -3.52 4.55
CA ALA A 49 -6.14 -4.13 5.81
C ALA A 49 -5.65 -5.59 5.79
N GLY A 50 -4.95 -6.01 6.84
CA GLY A 50 -4.51 -7.39 6.99
C GLY A 50 -5.70 -8.35 6.85
N LYS A 51 -5.47 -9.51 6.23
CA LYS A 51 -6.50 -10.53 6.01
C LYS A 51 -7.13 -10.91 7.35
N GLN A 52 -8.35 -10.46 7.58
CA GLN A 52 -9.10 -10.87 8.75
C GLN A 52 -9.68 -12.24 8.48
N ASP A 53 -9.12 -13.27 9.12
CA ASP A 53 -9.78 -14.56 9.22
C ASP A 53 -11.16 -14.34 9.86
N ARG A 54 -12.21 -14.64 9.09
CA ARG A 54 -13.60 -14.51 9.53
C ARG A 54 -13.82 -15.40 10.75
N LEU A 55 -14.67 -14.95 11.69
CA LEU A 55 -14.88 -15.63 12.97
C LEU A 55 -15.24 -17.12 12.83
N TYR A 56 -16.09 -17.45 11.87
CA TYR A 56 -16.47 -18.84 11.59
C TYR A 56 -15.29 -19.69 11.05
N ILE A 57 -14.37 -19.10 10.28
CA ILE A 57 -13.17 -19.80 9.81
C ILE A 57 -12.27 -20.14 11.01
N ARG A 58 -12.14 -19.20 11.96
CA ARG A 58 -11.40 -19.43 13.21
C ARG A 58 -12.07 -20.51 14.07
N PHE A 59 -13.40 -20.51 14.14
CA PHE A 59 -14.18 -21.53 14.85
C PHE A 59 -13.96 -22.94 14.28
N PHE A 60 -14.12 -23.13 12.95
CA PHE A 60 -13.89 -24.42 12.32
C PHE A 60 -12.43 -24.89 12.37
N ARG A 61 -11.47 -23.95 12.45
CA ARG A 61 -10.04 -24.28 12.60
C ARG A 61 -9.76 -24.99 13.92
N GLN A 62 -10.49 -24.68 15.01
CA GLN A 62 -10.31 -25.35 16.30
C GLN A 62 -10.66 -26.84 16.22
N PHE A 63 -11.71 -27.22 15.48
CA PHE A 63 -12.07 -28.64 15.28
C PHE A 63 -11.05 -29.44 14.46
N LYS A 64 -10.09 -28.78 13.78
CA LYS A 64 -9.00 -29.48 13.07
C LYS A 64 -7.88 -29.94 14.00
N ASP A 65 -7.88 -29.51 15.26
CA ASP A 65 -6.89 -30.01 16.21
C ASP A 65 -7.15 -31.49 16.50
N LEU A 66 -6.15 -32.32 16.20
CA LEU A 66 -6.20 -33.78 16.32
C LEU A 66 -6.64 -34.23 17.74
N MET A 67 -6.29 -33.46 18.78
CA MET A 67 -6.72 -33.71 20.16
C MET A 67 -8.23 -33.60 20.38
N LEU A 68 -8.94 -32.72 19.66
CA LEU A 68 -10.41 -32.62 19.73
C LEU A 68 -11.10 -33.75 18.95
N ILE A 69 -10.47 -34.27 17.90
CA ILE A 69 -11.03 -35.37 17.08
C ILE A 69 -10.90 -36.73 17.78
N LEU A 70 -9.88 -36.90 18.63
CA LEU A 70 -9.58 -38.15 19.32
C LEU A 70 -10.38 -38.38 20.62
N LEU A 71 -10.97 -37.34 21.19
CA LEU A 71 -11.77 -37.41 22.42
C LEU A 71 -13.19 -37.90 22.12
#